data_AF-A0A6B3HX77-F1
#
_entry.id   AF-A0A6B3HX77-F1
#
_cell.length_a   1.000
_cell.length_b   1.000
_cell.length_c   1.000
_cell.angle_alpha   90.00
_cell.angle_beta   90.00
_cell.angle_gamma   90.00
#
_symmetry.space_group_name_H-M   'P 1'
#
loop_
_entity.id
_entity.type
_entity.pdbx_description
1 polymer ?
#
loop_
_entity_poly.entity_id
_entity_poly.type
_entity_poly.pdbx_seq_one_letter_code
_entity_poly.pdbx_strand_id
1 'polypeptide(L)'
;RGVARSEPVECLTGKEMDAYTQVDQTPDDEAEIQKLTASFEKFAQGCEKRSGEILPYVSTVDTARDMDVLRALLGDEKLQYVGASYGTFLGATYADLFPE
;
A
#
# COMPACT_ATOMS: atom_id res chain seq x y z
N ARG A 1 5.80 5.47 -4.03
CA ARG A 1 5.12 4.92 -5.22
C ARG A 1 3.78 4.28 -4.85
N GLY A 2 2.85 4.08 -5.79
CA GLY A 2 1.58 3.37 -5.54
C GLY A 2 0.50 4.16 -4.80
N VAL A 3 0.74 5.45 -4.50
CA VAL A 3 -0.08 6.25 -3.58
C VAL A 3 -0.39 7.61 -4.18
N ALA A 4 -1.66 8.02 -4.06
CA ALA A 4 -2.16 9.32 -4.48
C ALA A 4 -1.77 9.65 -5.93
N ARG A 5 -0.89 10.64 -6.16
CA ARG A 5 -0.49 11.08 -7.50
C ARG A 5 0.62 10.22 -8.12
N SER A 6 1.23 9.32 -7.36
CA SER A 6 2.36 8.51 -7.79
C SER A 6 1.89 7.14 -8.27
N GLU A 7 1.25 7.09 -9.45
CA GLU A 7 0.74 5.85 -10.08
C GLU A 7 -0.06 5.01 -9.06
N PRO A 8 -1.26 5.48 -8.66
CA PRO A 8 -1.96 4.93 -7.52
C PRO A 8 -2.41 3.49 -7.74
N VAL A 9 -2.31 2.66 -6.70
CA VAL A 9 -2.99 1.37 -6.66
C VAL A 9 -4.48 1.61 -6.48
N GLU A 10 -5.26 1.24 -7.49
CA GLU A 10 -6.73 1.26 -7.46
C GLU A 10 -7.27 -0.15 -7.66
N CYS A 11 -8.06 -0.65 -6.72
CA CYS A 11 -8.61 -2.01 -6.80
C CYS A 11 -10.06 -2.07 -7.25
N LEU A 12 -10.89 -1.11 -6.81
CA LEU A 12 -12.32 -1.08 -7.07
C LEU A 12 -12.73 0.30 -7.56
N THR A 13 -13.82 0.39 -8.32
CA THR A 13 -14.47 1.69 -8.58
C THR A 13 -15.11 2.25 -7.31
N GLY A 14 -15.44 3.55 -7.28
CA GLY A 14 -16.06 4.17 -6.10
C GLY A 14 -17.29 3.42 -5.57
N LYS A 15 -18.24 3.07 -6.46
CA LYS A 15 -19.44 2.31 -6.09
C LYS A 15 -19.13 0.90 -5.57
N GLU A 16 -18.11 0.25 -6.13
CA GLU A 16 -17.70 -1.08 -5.69
C GLU A 16 -16.98 -1.03 -4.34
N MET A 17 -16.18 0.00 -4.11
CA MET A 17 -15.55 0.26 -2.81
C MET A 17 -16.60 0.56 -1.75
N ASP A 18 -17.62 1.38 -2.06
CA ASP A 18 -18.74 1.63 -1.15
C ASP A 18 -19.39 0.29 -0.74
N ALA A 19 -19.72 -0.57 -1.70
CA ALA A 19 -20.30 -1.88 -1.41
C ALA A 19 -19.36 -2.77 -0.58
N TYR A 20 -18.06 -2.77 -0.86
CA TYR A 20 -17.05 -3.53 -0.11
C TYR A 20 -16.97 -3.10 1.36
N THR A 21 -16.95 -1.79 1.63
CA THR A 21 -16.85 -1.26 3.00
C THR A 21 -18.10 -1.48 3.85
N GLN A 22 -19.22 -1.87 3.23
CA GLN A 22 -20.48 -2.20 3.92
C GLN A 22 -20.63 -3.71 4.20
N VAL A 23 -19.64 -4.54 3.84
CA VAL A 23 -19.63 -5.96 4.20
C VAL A 23 -19.26 -6.09 5.67
N ASP A 24 -20.00 -6.92 6.41
CA ASP A 24 -19.73 -7.19 7.82
C ASP A 24 -18.31 -7.74 8.00
N GLN A 25 -17.52 -7.08 8.84
CA GLN A 25 -16.13 -7.45 9.14
C GLN A 25 -16.03 -8.35 10.38
N THR A 26 -17.15 -8.64 11.04
CA THR A 26 -17.26 -9.50 12.21
C THR A 26 -18.34 -10.56 11.95
N PRO A 27 -18.12 -11.50 11.01
CA PRO A 27 -19.15 -12.45 10.62
C PRO A 27 -19.49 -13.40 11.76
N ASP A 28 -20.78 -13.59 12.00
CA ASP A 28 -21.33 -14.39 13.10
C ASP A 28 -21.77 -15.79 12.66
N ASP A 29 -21.93 -15.99 11.34
CA ASP A 29 -22.33 -17.27 10.75
C ASP A 29 -21.60 -17.63 9.45
N GLU A 30 -21.85 -18.85 8.96
CA GLU A 30 -21.24 -19.39 7.75
C GLU A 30 -21.59 -18.57 6.48
N ALA A 31 -22.81 -18.03 6.40
CA ALA A 31 -23.22 -17.24 5.25
C ALA A 31 -22.49 -15.89 5.22
N GLU A 32 -22.28 -15.27 6.37
CA GLU A 32 -21.51 -14.05 6.52
C GLU A 32 -20.02 -14.28 6.26
N ILE A 33 -19.44 -15.39 6.73
CA ILE A 33 -18.07 -15.79 6.40
C ILE A 33 -17.89 -15.91 4.88
N GLN A 34 -18.81 -16.59 4.20
CA GLN A 34 -18.76 -16.74 2.75
C GLN A 34 -18.88 -15.40 2.03
N LYS A 35 -19.77 -14.52 2.50
CA LYS A 35 -19.93 -13.16 1.95
C LYS A 35 -18.67 -12.32 2.13
N LEU A 36 -18.05 -12.35 3.31
CA LEU A 36 -16.82 -11.63 3.59
C LEU A 36 -15.67 -12.15 2.73
N THR A 37 -15.51 -13.46 2.64
CA THR A 37 -14.47 -14.11 1.81
C THR A 37 -14.63 -13.73 0.34
N ALA A 38 -15.84 -13.84 -0.22
CA ALA A 38 -16.11 -13.44 -1.60
C ALA A 38 -15.82 -11.95 -1.85
N SER A 39 -16.03 -11.09 -0.84
CA SER A 39 -15.69 -9.66 -0.94
C SER A 39 -14.18 -9.43 -1.03
N PHE A 40 -13.37 -10.19 -0.27
CA PHE A 40 -11.91 -10.13 -0.33
C PHE A 40 -11.38 -10.66 -1.66
N GLU A 41 -11.92 -11.76 -2.17
CA GLU A 41 -11.56 -12.29 -3.49
C GLU A 41 -11.84 -11.28 -4.60
N LYS A 42 -13.03 -10.66 -4.58
CA LYS A 42 -13.38 -9.61 -5.54
C LYS A 42 -12.44 -8.41 -5.44
N PHE A 43 -12.10 -7.98 -4.22
CA PHE A 43 -11.16 -6.87 -4.01
C PHE A 43 -9.77 -7.20 -4.60
N ALA A 44 -9.24 -8.39 -4.30
CA ALA A 44 -7.93 -8.84 -4.79
C ALA A 44 -7.88 -8.92 -6.33
N GLN A 45 -8.89 -9.53 -6.97
CA GLN A 45 -9.02 -9.58 -8.43
C GLN A 45 -9.12 -8.18 -9.05
N GLY A 46 -9.82 -7.27 -8.37
CA GLY A 46 -9.89 -5.86 -8.75
C GLY A 46 -8.52 -5.19 -8.75
N CYS A 47 -7.72 -5.39 -7.70
CA CYS A 47 -6.34 -4.89 -7.63
C CYS A 47 -5.49 -5.43 -8.78
N GLU A 48 -5.51 -6.75 -9.01
CA GLU A 48 -4.74 -7.38 -10.10
C GLU A 48 -5.12 -6.81 -11.46
N LYS A 49 -6.42 -6.73 -11.74
CA LYS A 49 -6.94 -6.23 -13.03
C LYS A 49 -6.58 -4.78 -13.30
N ARG A 50 -6.59 -3.93 -12.28
CA ARG A 50 -6.48 -2.47 -12.43
C ARG A 50 -5.07 -1.94 -12.14
N SER A 51 -4.28 -2.65 -11.35
CA SER A 51 -2.97 -2.21 -10.85
C SER A 51 -1.89 -3.30 -10.95
N GLY A 52 -2.15 -4.41 -11.65
CA GLY A 52 -1.25 -5.57 -11.69
C GLY A 52 0.19 -5.27 -12.08
N GLU A 53 0.44 -4.26 -12.92
CA GLU A 53 1.79 -3.86 -13.34
C GLU A 53 2.62 -3.26 -12.18
N ILE A 54 1.99 -2.48 -11.29
CA ILE A 54 2.69 -1.80 -10.19
C ILE A 54 2.73 -2.64 -8.91
N LEU A 55 1.79 -3.58 -8.71
CA LEU A 55 1.66 -4.37 -7.47
C LEU A 55 2.96 -5.08 -7.01
N PRO A 56 3.80 -5.65 -7.89
CA PRO A 56 5.06 -6.28 -7.46
C PRO A 56 6.08 -5.30 -6.87
N TYR A 57 5.87 -3.99 -7.04
CA TYR A 57 6.86 -2.95 -6.78
C TYR A 57 6.43 -1.95 -5.71
N VAL A 58 5.31 -2.14 -4.99
CA VAL A 58 4.81 -1.21 -3.96
C VAL A 58 5.22 -1.59 -2.53
N SER A 59 6.38 -2.25 -2.38
CA SER A 59 6.86 -2.65 -1.05
C SER A 59 7.43 -1.49 -0.23
N THR A 60 7.54 -1.68 1.09
CA THR A 60 8.26 -0.75 1.98
C THR A 60 9.72 -0.60 1.57
N VAL A 61 10.37 -1.70 1.15
CA VAL A 61 11.76 -1.71 0.68
C VAL A 61 11.92 -0.85 -0.57
N ASP A 62 11.00 -0.99 -1.52
CA ASP A 62 11.00 -0.17 -2.75
C ASP A 62 10.75 1.31 -2.44
N THR A 63 9.88 1.59 -1.47
CA THR A 63 9.64 2.97 -1.00
C THR A 63 10.86 3.55 -0.28
N ALA A 64 11.61 2.74 0.48
CA ALA A 64 12.85 3.18 1.10
C ALA A 64 13.93 3.51 0.04
N ARG A 65 14.01 2.75 -1.05
CA ARG A 65 14.87 3.09 -2.19
C ARG A 65 14.43 4.38 -2.88
N ASP A 66 13.12 4.62 -3.01
CA ASP A 66 12.60 5.90 -3.52
C ASP A 66 13.06 7.08 -2.64
N MET A 67 13.08 6.90 -1.31
CA MET A 67 13.56 7.94 -0.39
C MET A 67 15.02 8.29 -0.62
N ASP A 68 15.89 7.32 -0.96
CA ASP A 68 17.31 7.59 -1.21
C ASP A 68 17.51 8.35 -2.54
N VAL A 69 16.73 8.00 -3.57
CA VAL A 69 16.68 8.77 -4.81
C VAL A 69 16.23 10.21 -4.53
N LEU A 70 15.18 10.40 -3.73
CA LEU A 70 14.70 11.73 -3.34
C LEU A 70 15.77 12.52 -2.57
N ARG A 71 16.43 11.91 -1.57
CA ARG A 71 17.54 12.51 -0.82
C ARG A 71 18.64 13.00 -1.78
N ALA A 72 19.10 12.13 -2.69
CA ALA A 72 20.15 12.45 -3.63
C ALA A 72 19.76 13.58 -4.60
N LEU A 73 18.52 13.59 -5.11
CA LEU A 73 18.01 14.64 -5.98
C LEU A 73 17.85 16.00 -5.27
N LEU A 74 17.61 15.99 -3.97
CA LEU A 74 17.57 17.19 -3.13
C LEU A 74 18.98 17.69 -2.76
N GLY A 75 20.03 16.89 -2.99
CA GLY A 75 21.42 17.23 -2.71
C GLY A 75 21.85 17.00 -1.25
N ASP A 76 21.02 16.31 -0.46
CA ASP A 76 21.32 16.03 0.94
C ASP A 76 22.33 14.87 1.05
N GLU A 77 23.41 15.05 1.81
CA GLU A 77 24.38 13.98 2.06
C GLU A 77 23.77 12.84 2.90
N LYS A 78 22.93 13.20 3.88
CA LYS A 78 22.20 12.26 4.75
C LYS A 78 20.74 12.64 4.84
N LEU A 79 19.87 11.64 4.94
CA LEU A 79 18.43 11.90 5.06
C LEU A 79 18.07 12.36 6.48
N GLN A 80 17.39 13.51 6.57
CA GLN A 80 16.69 13.93 7.79
C GLN A 80 15.21 13.57 7.64
N TYR A 81 14.74 12.58 8.40
CA TYR A 81 13.42 11.98 8.20
C TYR A 81 12.56 12.06 9.47
N VAL A 82 11.29 12.44 9.29
CA VAL A 82 10.25 12.35 10.31
C VAL A 82 9.18 11.40 9.81
N GLY A 83 9.01 10.27 10.49
CA GLY A 83 7.99 9.26 10.18
C GLY A 83 7.01 9.08 11.34
N ALA A 84 5.73 8.92 11.02
CA ALA A 84 4.68 8.63 11.99
C ALA A 84 3.87 7.40 11.54
N SER A 85 3.35 6.63 12.50
CA SER A 85 2.61 5.39 12.22
C SER A 85 3.43 4.47 11.28
N TYR A 86 2.88 3.97 10.17
CA TYR A 86 3.63 3.21 9.16
C TYR A 86 4.94 3.87 8.70
N GLY A 87 5.00 5.20 8.72
CA GLY A 87 6.21 5.95 8.42
C GLY A 87 7.38 5.63 9.36
N THR A 88 7.15 5.13 10.58
CA THR A 88 8.24 4.70 11.48
C THR A 88 8.91 3.43 10.95
N PHE A 89 8.12 2.46 10.48
CA PHE A 89 8.63 1.24 9.86
C PHE A 89 9.37 1.53 8.56
N LEU A 90 8.85 2.46 7.75
CA LEU A 90 9.54 2.95 6.57
C LEU A 90 10.90 3.58 6.92
N GLY A 91 10.97 4.42 7.96
CA GLY A 91 12.23 5.02 8.41
C GLY A 91 13.23 3.98 8.92
N ALA A 92 12.78 2.99 9.67
CA ALA A 92 13.63 1.87 10.11
C ALA A 92 14.15 1.04 8.92
N THR A 93 13.29 0.76 7.94
CA THR A 93 13.68 0.05 6.70
C THR A 93 14.72 0.84 5.91
N TYR A 94 14.56 2.17 5.83
CA TYR A 94 15.56 3.04 5.20
C TYR A 94 16.90 2.97 5.92
N ALA A 95 16.91 3.09 7.25
CA ALA A 95 18.14 3.08 8.05
C ALA A 95 18.89 1.73 7.95
N ASP A 96 18.17 0.61 7.79
CA ASP A 96 18.78 -0.71 7.58
C ASP A 96 19.45 -0.83 6.19
N LEU A 97 18.82 -0.26 5.15
CA LEU A 97 19.33 -0.29 3.78
C LEU A 97 20.44 0.73 3.50
N PHE A 98 20.37 1.91 4.15
CA PHE A 98 21.26 3.06 3.95
C PHE A 98 21.70 3.65 5.30
N PRO A 99 22.55 2.94 6.07
CA PRO A 99 22.95 3.36 7.42
C PRO A 99 23.95 4.52 7.47
N GLU A 100 24.61 4.83 6.36
CA GLU A 100 25.63 5.88 6.23
C GLU A 100 25.03 7.24 5.86
#